data_AF-A0A0D2ELY8-F1
#
_entry.id   AF-A0A0D2ELY8-F1
#
_cell.length_a   1.000
_cell.length_b   1.000
_cell.length_c   1.000
_cell.angle_alpha   90.00
_cell.angle_beta   90.00
_cell.angle_gamma   90.00
#
_symmetry.space_group_name_H-M   'P 1'
#
loop_
_entity.id
_entity.type
_entity.pdbx_description
1 polymer ?
#
loop_
_entity_poly.entity_id
_entity_poly.type
_entity_poly.pdbx_seq_one_letter_code
_entity_poly.pdbx_strand_id
1 'polypeptide(L)'
;MCQVNSPLLTFRLGDGRGPVSGRSRQVYELSKLILQKGYTPIVGAGKARWNHVHVYDLASAFVLLAEAAVAKNLSDDIWGAKGYHLCENGEHVWADLARKISAIAADKGYIPANPIEKQLSKDEALGVAGFEAVSWGLNSRGKAERLRKFLAWTPKERSIEEEAGRILEAERSRLQGKTPST
;
A
#
# COMPACT_ATOMS: atom_id res chain seq x y z
N MET A 1 25.27 -2.80 -7.25
CA MET A 1 23.83 -3.01 -7.52
C MET A 1 23.07 -2.21 -6.46
N CYS A 2 22.45 -1.08 -6.80
CA CYS A 2 21.64 -0.34 -5.83
C CYS A 2 20.36 -1.16 -5.59
N GLN A 3 20.21 -1.68 -4.38
CA GLN A 3 18.95 -2.29 -3.98
C GLN A 3 18.08 -1.16 -3.45
N VAL A 4 17.28 -0.56 -4.32
CA VAL A 4 15.97 -0.07 -3.88
C VAL A 4 15.13 -1.31 -3.65
N ASN A 5 15.42 -1.97 -2.53
CA ASN A 5 14.44 -2.83 -1.94
C ASN A 5 13.36 -1.86 -1.46
N SER A 6 12.30 -1.70 -2.26
CA SER A 6 11.02 -1.98 -1.61
C SER A 6 11.26 -3.38 -1.06
N PRO A 7 11.42 -3.60 0.28
CA PRO A 7 11.25 -4.94 0.77
C PRO A 7 9.96 -5.44 0.12
N LEU A 8 9.90 -6.74 -0.19
CA LEU A 8 8.82 -7.46 -0.88
C LEU A 8 7.38 -7.19 -0.36
N LEU A 9 7.22 -6.20 0.50
CA LEU A 9 6.12 -5.88 1.36
C LEU A 9 5.76 -4.37 1.34
N THR A 10 6.59 -3.36 1.01
CA THR A 10 6.12 -1.95 1.08
C THR A 10 4.93 -1.72 0.15
N PHE A 11 3.79 -1.33 0.75
CA PHE A 11 2.51 -1.21 0.07
C PHE A 11 2.54 -0.10 -0.98
N ARG A 12 2.37 -0.46 -2.25
CA ARG A 12 2.19 0.53 -3.33
C ARG A 12 0.75 1.03 -3.33
N LEU A 13 0.60 2.34 -3.39
CA LEU A 13 -0.67 3.05 -3.54
C LEU A 13 -0.70 3.80 -4.87
N GLY A 14 -1.91 4.00 -5.39
CA GLY A 14 -2.17 4.76 -6.61
C GLY A 14 -2.05 3.95 -7.90
N ASP A 15 -2.61 4.53 -8.97
CA ASP A 15 -2.50 4.01 -10.33
C ASP A 15 -1.08 4.28 -10.86
N GLY A 16 -0.37 3.21 -11.22
CA GLY A 16 0.88 3.34 -11.95
C GLY A 16 0.67 4.06 -13.30
N ARG A 17 1.60 4.96 -13.67
CA ARG A 17 1.62 5.63 -14.99
C ARG A 17 1.97 4.69 -16.16
N GLY A 18 2.31 3.44 -15.88
CA GLY A 18 2.76 2.47 -16.89
C GLY A 18 1.63 1.58 -17.41
N PRO A 19 1.79 0.96 -18.59
CA PRO A 19 0.75 0.13 -19.22
C PRO A 19 0.50 -1.22 -18.52
N VAL A 20 1.37 -1.62 -17.57
CA VAL A 20 1.47 -3.02 -17.11
C VAL A 20 0.65 -3.29 -15.85
N SER A 21 0.62 -2.37 -14.88
CA SER A 21 -0.21 -2.53 -13.68
C SER A 21 -0.56 -1.19 -13.04
N GLY A 22 -1.76 -0.68 -13.32
CA GLY A 22 -2.34 0.44 -12.55
C GLY A 22 -2.81 0.00 -11.16
N ARG A 23 -3.31 -1.23 -11.04
CA ARG A 23 -3.93 -1.73 -9.80
C ARG A 23 -2.90 -2.32 -8.84
N SER A 24 -2.84 -1.79 -7.62
CA SER A 24 -2.16 -2.44 -6.49
C SER A 24 -3.03 -3.58 -5.94
N ARG A 25 -2.46 -4.56 -5.23
CA ARG A 25 -3.20 -5.79 -4.87
C ARG A 25 -3.89 -5.71 -3.53
N GLN A 26 -3.13 -5.54 -2.47
CA GLN A 26 -3.57 -5.90 -1.12
C GLN A 26 -4.68 -4.99 -0.57
N VAL A 27 -4.60 -3.65 -0.71
CA VAL A 27 -5.70 -2.72 -0.28
C VAL A 27 -6.90 -2.84 -1.21
N TYR A 28 -6.67 -3.08 -2.50
CA TYR A 28 -7.74 -3.21 -3.47
C TYR A 28 -8.53 -4.51 -3.24
N GLU A 29 -7.87 -5.64 -2.98
CA GLU A 29 -8.55 -6.88 -2.57
C GLU A 29 -9.26 -6.72 -1.21
N LEU A 30 -8.70 -5.94 -0.28
CA LEU A 30 -9.38 -5.62 0.99
C LEU A 30 -10.68 -4.83 0.75
N SER A 31 -10.62 -3.76 -0.04
CA SER A 31 -11.78 -2.95 -0.42
C SER A 31 -12.83 -3.77 -1.18
N LYS A 32 -12.39 -4.61 -2.13
CA LYS A 32 -13.26 -5.52 -2.86
C LYS A 32 -13.95 -6.51 -1.93
N LEU A 33 -13.22 -7.08 -0.97
CA LEU A 33 -13.78 -8.00 0.01
C LEU A 33 -14.86 -7.33 0.86
N ILE A 34 -14.58 -6.13 1.37
CA ILE A 34 -15.54 -5.33 2.14
C ILE A 34 -16.78 -5.04 1.30
N LEU A 35 -16.61 -4.59 0.05
CA LEU A 35 -17.72 -4.30 -0.86
C LEU A 35 -18.56 -5.53 -1.22
N GLN A 36 -17.95 -6.71 -1.35
CA GLN A 36 -18.65 -7.94 -1.73
C GLN A 36 -19.32 -8.64 -0.54
N LYS A 37 -18.76 -8.54 0.66
CA LYS A 37 -19.23 -9.29 1.83
C LYS A 37 -19.99 -8.44 2.85
N GLY A 38 -19.80 -7.12 2.84
CA GLY A 38 -20.48 -6.20 3.75
C GLY A 38 -20.04 -6.28 5.21
N TYR A 39 -18.91 -6.92 5.50
CA TYR A 39 -18.29 -6.97 6.84
C TYR A 39 -16.86 -6.46 6.81
N THR A 40 -16.35 -6.04 7.96
CA THR A 40 -14.97 -5.57 8.13
C THR A 40 -14.06 -6.76 8.46
N PRO A 41 -13.16 -7.20 7.56
CA PRO A 41 -12.26 -8.32 7.85
C PRO A 41 -11.11 -7.88 8.77
N ILE A 42 -10.93 -8.59 9.88
CA ILE A 42 -9.82 -8.38 10.82
C ILE A 42 -8.99 -9.67 10.87
N VAL A 43 -7.75 -9.64 10.41
CA VAL A 43 -6.89 -10.84 10.43
C VAL A 43 -6.18 -10.97 11.78
N GLY A 44 -6.29 -12.14 12.38
CA GLY A 44 -5.71 -12.43 13.69
C GLY A 44 -6.16 -11.44 14.76
N ALA A 45 -5.22 -10.92 15.55
CA ALA A 45 -5.51 -9.95 16.62
C ALA A 45 -5.72 -8.50 16.14
N GLY A 46 -5.68 -8.24 14.81
CA GLY A 46 -5.86 -6.90 14.26
C GLY A 46 -4.72 -5.91 14.59
N LYS A 47 -3.56 -6.39 15.04
CA LYS A 47 -2.40 -5.56 15.42
C LYS A 47 -1.29 -5.52 14.36
N ALA A 48 -1.55 -6.10 13.20
CA ALA A 48 -0.57 -6.18 12.12
C ALA A 48 -0.24 -4.77 11.61
N ARG A 49 1.06 -4.41 11.65
CA ARG A 49 1.59 -3.10 11.27
C ARG A 49 2.37 -3.17 9.98
N TRP A 50 2.16 -2.17 9.14
CA TRP A 50 2.80 -2.14 7.83
C TRP A 50 3.16 -0.72 7.37
N ASN A 51 4.31 -0.59 6.72
CA ASN A 51 4.71 0.60 5.97
C ASN A 51 4.13 0.69 4.55
N HIS A 52 3.82 1.90 4.09
CA HIS A 52 3.29 2.12 2.74
C HIS A 52 4.09 3.18 2.00
N VAL A 53 3.97 3.21 0.68
CA VAL A 53 4.57 4.24 -0.18
C VAL A 53 3.71 4.42 -1.43
N HIS A 54 3.48 5.66 -1.84
CA HIS A 54 2.81 5.89 -3.11
C HIS A 54 3.72 5.51 -4.29
N VAL A 55 3.16 5.00 -5.38
CA VAL A 55 3.94 4.59 -6.56
C VAL A 55 4.75 5.74 -7.16
N TYR A 56 4.24 6.97 -7.09
CA TYR A 56 4.97 8.16 -7.57
C TYR A 56 6.12 8.58 -6.65
N ASP A 57 5.97 8.40 -5.33
CA ASP A 57 7.06 8.61 -4.38
C ASP A 57 8.15 7.55 -4.53
N LEU A 58 7.77 6.31 -4.83
CA LEU A 58 8.74 5.28 -5.19
C LEU A 58 9.46 5.64 -6.50
N ALA A 59 8.73 6.13 -7.51
CA ALA A 59 9.34 6.56 -8.77
C ALA A 59 10.31 7.73 -8.57
N SER A 60 9.98 8.70 -7.70
CA SER A 60 10.87 9.82 -7.40
C SER A 60 12.17 9.37 -6.73
N ALA A 61 12.13 8.32 -5.90
CA ALA A 61 13.34 7.71 -5.33
C ALA A 61 14.29 7.16 -6.41
N PHE A 62 13.74 6.49 -7.43
CA PHE A 62 14.53 6.01 -8.57
C PHE A 62 15.09 7.14 -9.43
N VAL A 63 14.32 8.21 -9.65
CA VAL A 63 14.79 9.40 -10.35
C VAL A 63 15.99 10.02 -9.63
N LEU A 64 15.91 10.20 -8.30
CA LEU A 64 17.02 10.75 -7.51
C LEU A 64 18.28 9.89 -7.60
N LEU A 65 18.15 8.56 -7.62
CA LEU A 65 19.28 7.66 -7.82
C LEU A 65 19.89 7.79 -9.22
N ALA A 66 19.05 7.88 -10.25
CA ALA A 66 19.52 8.09 -11.62
C ALA A 66 20.22 9.45 -11.78
N GLU A 67 19.66 10.51 -11.21
CA GLU A 67 20.26 11.85 -11.18
C GLU A 67 21.60 11.84 -10.44
N ALA A 68 21.70 11.17 -9.29
CA ALA A 68 22.96 11.00 -8.57
C ALA A 68 24.02 10.25 -9.41
N ALA A 69 23.60 9.24 -10.17
CA ALA A 69 24.51 8.51 -11.08
C ALA A 69 24.98 9.39 -12.24
N VAL A 70 24.08 10.15 -12.88
CA VAL A 70 24.41 11.08 -13.98
C VAL A 70 25.33 12.21 -13.50
N ALA A 71 25.09 12.73 -12.29
CA ALA A 71 25.95 13.71 -11.64
C ALA A 71 27.30 13.15 -11.17
N LYS A 72 27.57 11.85 -11.40
CA LYS A 72 28.77 11.13 -10.94
C LYS A 72 29.01 11.25 -9.43
N ASN A 73 27.94 11.34 -8.64
CA ASN A 73 28.05 11.27 -7.20
C ASN A 73 28.36 9.82 -6.81
N LEU A 74 29.62 9.44 -6.73
CA LEU A 74 30.07 8.07 -6.44
C LEU A 74 30.20 7.78 -4.93
N SER A 75 29.46 8.49 -4.08
CA SER A 75 29.52 8.29 -2.63
C SER A 75 29.19 6.85 -2.23
N ASP A 76 30.05 6.24 -1.41
CA ASP A 76 29.82 4.93 -0.79
C ASP A 76 28.57 4.89 0.09
N ASP A 77 28.03 6.05 0.49
CA ASP A 77 26.77 6.12 1.23
C ASP A 77 25.54 5.98 0.33
N ILE A 78 25.68 6.16 -0.99
CA ILE A 78 24.59 5.97 -1.96
C ILE A 78 24.72 4.63 -2.67
N TRP A 79 25.95 4.12 -2.84
CA TRP A 79 26.27 2.95 -3.66
C TRP A 79 26.94 1.82 -2.88
N GLY A 80 27.29 0.74 -3.59
CA GLY A 80 28.06 -0.37 -3.03
C GLY A 80 27.35 -1.06 -1.85
N ALA A 81 28.13 -1.44 -0.83
CA ALA A 81 27.65 -2.17 0.34
C ALA A 81 26.61 -1.40 1.17
N LYS A 82 26.62 -0.06 1.10
CA LYS A 82 25.63 0.78 1.78
C LYS A 82 24.55 1.31 0.83
N GLY A 83 24.50 0.84 -0.41
CA GLY A 83 23.56 1.28 -1.43
C GLY A 83 22.14 0.72 -1.30
N TYR A 84 21.72 0.38 -0.08
CA TYR A 84 20.35 -0.03 0.23
C TYR A 84 19.54 1.21 0.66
N HIS A 85 18.39 1.40 0.00
CA HIS A 85 17.49 2.52 0.26
C HIS A 85 16.06 2.01 0.42
N LEU A 86 15.46 2.30 1.58
CA LEU A 86 14.06 2.02 1.83
C LEU A 86 13.22 3.23 1.46
N CYS A 87 12.00 2.98 0.98
CA CYS A 87 10.99 4.01 0.74
C CYS A 87 9.79 3.77 1.66
N GLU A 88 9.31 4.81 2.33
CA GLU A 88 8.06 4.78 3.09
C GLU A 88 7.45 6.18 3.20
N ASN A 89 6.13 6.22 3.40
CA ASN A 89 5.32 7.40 3.71
C ASN A 89 4.43 7.11 4.95
N GLY A 90 5.02 6.56 6.01
CA GLY A 90 4.32 6.23 7.26
C GLY A 90 3.97 4.74 7.44
N GLU A 91 3.43 4.43 8.63
CA GLU A 91 2.96 3.10 9.04
C GLU A 91 1.45 3.13 9.30
N HIS A 92 0.75 2.04 8.96
CA HIS A 92 -0.65 1.82 9.27
C HIS A 92 -0.86 0.48 9.97
N VAL A 93 -1.99 0.35 10.65
CA VAL A 93 -2.48 -0.93 11.21
C VAL A 93 -3.56 -1.47 10.28
N TRP A 94 -3.47 -2.76 9.92
CA TRP A 94 -4.43 -3.40 9.00
C TRP A 94 -5.88 -3.28 9.46
N ALA A 95 -6.13 -3.48 10.75
CA ALA A 95 -7.47 -3.36 11.32
C ALA A 95 -8.03 -1.94 11.19
N ASP A 96 -7.21 -0.93 11.47
CA ASP A 96 -7.65 0.47 11.41
C ASP A 96 -7.91 0.91 9.98
N LEU A 97 -7.09 0.45 9.03
CA LEU A 97 -7.34 0.65 7.61
C LEU A 97 -8.63 -0.04 7.14
N ALA A 98 -8.85 -1.30 7.54
CA ALA A 98 -10.07 -2.04 7.20
C ALA A 98 -11.33 -1.36 7.76
N ARG A 99 -11.27 -0.89 9.02
CA ARG A 99 -12.35 -0.10 9.65
C ARG A 99 -12.61 1.20 8.89
N LYS A 100 -11.55 1.92 8.51
CA LYS A 100 -11.68 3.18 7.77
C LYS A 100 -12.32 2.97 6.40
N ILE A 101 -11.88 1.96 5.65
CA ILE A 101 -12.48 1.61 4.34
C ILE A 101 -13.95 1.22 4.52
N SER A 102 -14.26 0.43 5.55
CA SER A 102 -15.65 0.01 5.83
C SER A 102 -16.53 1.18 6.25
N ALA A 103 -16.03 2.12 7.05
CA ALA A 103 -16.73 3.35 7.40
C ALA A 103 -17.03 4.21 6.18
N ILE A 104 -16.05 4.39 5.27
CA ILE A 104 -16.26 5.13 4.01
C ILE A 104 -17.30 4.41 3.13
N ALA A 105 -17.25 3.07 3.06
CA ALA A 105 -18.23 2.30 2.30
C ALA A 105 -19.65 2.36 2.88
N ALA A 106 -19.77 2.37 4.21
CA ALA A 106 -21.03 2.50 4.92
C ALA A 106 -21.64 3.90 4.75
N ASP A 107 -20.83 4.96 4.86
CA ASP A 107 -21.24 6.36 4.64
C ASP A 107 -21.76 6.58 3.21
N LYS A 108 -21.15 5.90 2.23
CA LYS A 108 -21.59 5.90 0.83
C LYS A 108 -22.78 4.99 0.54
N GLY A 109 -23.27 4.24 1.54
CA GLY A 109 -24.37 3.28 1.38
C GLY A 109 -24.03 2.05 0.54
N TYR A 110 -22.74 1.73 0.36
CA TYR A 110 -22.30 0.56 -0.40
C TYR A 110 -22.39 -0.74 0.41
N ILE A 111 -22.32 -0.62 1.73
CA ILE A 111 -22.49 -1.71 2.70
C ILE A 111 -23.42 -1.25 3.84
N PRO A 112 -23.89 -2.14 4.73
CA PRO A 112 -24.72 -1.75 5.87
C PRO A 112 -24.03 -0.70 6.75
N ALA A 113 -24.83 0.20 7.36
CA ALA A 113 -24.32 1.31 8.18
C ALA A 113 -23.44 0.87 9.37
N ASN A 114 -23.69 -0.33 9.91
CA ASN A 114 -22.92 -0.93 10.99
C ASN A 114 -22.31 -2.27 10.51
N PRO A 115 -21.19 -2.24 9.76
CA PRO A 115 -20.55 -3.46 9.30
C PRO A 115 -19.96 -4.22 10.50
N ILE A 116 -20.32 -5.51 10.62
CA ILE A 116 -19.79 -6.38 11.68
C ILE A 116 -18.30 -6.62 11.44
N GLU A 117 -17.48 -6.59 12.48
CA GLU A 117 -16.10 -7.05 12.39
C GLU A 117 -16.04 -8.58 12.41
N LYS A 118 -15.47 -9.17 11.35
CA LYS A 118 -15.24 -10.61 11.29
C LYS A 118 -13.76 -10.90 11.48
N GLN A 119 -13.43 -11.62 12.54
CA GLN A 119 -12.09 -12.18 12.68
C GLN A 119 -11.90 -13.29 11.66
N LEU A 120 -10.85 -13.16 10.84
CA LEU A 120 -10.44 -14.19 9.90
C LEU A 120 -9.21 -14.90 10.46
N SER A 121 -9.33 -16.23 10.61
CA SER A 121 -8.16 -17.09 10.79
C SER A 121 -7.29 -17.08 9.51
N LYS A 122 -6.04 -17.56 9.62
CA LYS A 122 -5.12 -17.61 8.47
C LYS A 122 -5.71 -18.43 7.31
N ASP A 123 -6.39 -19.53 7.62
CA ASP A 123 -6.97 -20.43 6.61
C ASP A 123 -8.22 -19.82 5.98
N GLU A 124 -9.07 -19.15 6.76
CA GLU A 124 -10.21 -18.39 6.22
C GLU A 124 -9.77 -17.21 5.36
N ALA A 125 -8.72 -16.49 5.78
CA ALA A 125 -8.12 -15.42 5.01
C ALA A 125 -7.66 -15.96 3.63
N LEU A 126 -6.91 -17.06 3.62
CA LEU A 126 -6.43 -17.70 2.39
C LEU A 126 -7.59 -18.12 1.47
N GLY A 127 -8.66 -18.68 2.03
CA GLY A 127 -9.84 -19.11 1.26
C GLY A 127 -10.66 -17.95 0.67
N VAL A 128 -10.62 -16.78 1.32
CA VAL A 128 -11.45 -15.63 0.94
C VAL A 128 -10.77 -14.71 -0.08
N ALA A 129 -9.47 -14.41 0.08
CA ALA A 129 -8.74 -13.55 -0.85
C ALA A 129 -7.30 -13.99 -1.16
N GLY A 130 -6.95 -15.27 -0.94
CA GLY A 130 -5.64 -15.81 -1.31
C GLY A 130 -4.48 -15.29 -0.45
N PHE A 131 -3.28 -15.20 -1.04
CA PHE A 131 -2.06 -14.75 -0.36
C PHE A 131 -2.17 -13.31 0.14
N GLU A 132 -2.97 -12.48 -0.52
CA GLU A 132 -3.25 -11.10 -0.16
C GLU A 132 -3.87 -11.00 1.24
N ALA A 133 -4.78 -11.92 1.60
CA ALA A 133 -5.39 -11.91 2.93
C ALA A 133 -4.42 -12.39 4.02
N VAL A 134 -3.55 -13.35 3.72
CA VAL A 134 -2.48 -13.76 4.64
C VAL A 134 -1.56 -12.58 4.92
N SER A 135 -1.32 -11.74 3.91
CA SER A 135 -0.51 -10.55 4.07
C SER A 135 -1.14 -9.54 5.05
N TRP A 136 -2.46 -9.44 5.22
CA TRP A 136 -3.02 -8.52 6.23
C TRP A 136 -2.69 -8.92 7.68
N GLY A 137 -2.16 -10.12 7.91
CA GLY A 137 -1.70 -10.59 9.22
C GLY A 137 -0.19 -10.45 9.47
N LEU A 138 0.61 -10.08 8.47
CA LEU A 138 2.07 -9.98 8.63
C LEU A 138 2.49 -8.57 9.06
N ASN A 139 3.70 -8.47 9.63
CA ASN A 139 4.29 -7.20 10.01
C ASN A 139 5.44 -6.84 9.06
N SER A 140 5.46 -5.60 8.59
CA SER A 140 6.59 -5.03 7.86
C SER A 140 6.83 -3.61 8.33
N ARG A 141 8.03 -3.37 8.85
CA ARG A 141 8.40 -2.08 9.43
C ARG A 141 9.75 -1.68 8.87
N GLY A 142 9.80 -0.49 8.32
CA GLY A 142 11.02 0.06 7.73
C GLY A 142 10.97 1.58 7.77
N LYS A 143 12.14 2.21 7.79
CA LYS A 143 12.28 3.66 7.78
C LYS A 143 13.18 4.09 6.63
N ALA A 144 12.77 5.10 5.87
CA ALA A 144 13.53 5.63 4.74
C ALA A 144 14.69 6.56 5.15
N GLU A 145 15.40 6.24 6.24
CA GLU A 145 16.40 7.14 6.84
C GLU A 145 17.54 7.48 5.87
N ARG A 146 18.05 6.48 5.15
CA ARG A 146 19.18 6.66 4.21
C ARG A 146 18.78 7.47 2.98
N LEU A 147 17.63 7.15 2.41
CA LEU A 147 17.11 7.81 1.23
C LEU A 147 16.82 9.29 1.50
N ARG A 148 16.22 9.59 2.67
CA ARG A 148 16.01 10.97 3.17
C ARG A 148 17.34 11.69 3.41
N LYS A 149 18.31 11.02 4.05
CA LYS A 149 19.60 11.64 4.44
C LYS A 149 20.52 11.93 3.26
N PHE A 150 20.69 10.98 2.33
CA PHE A 150 21.73 11.06 1.30
C PHE A 150 21.22 11.55 -0.05
N LEU A 151 19.91 11.50 -0.30
CA LEU A 151 19.30 11.94 -1.55
C LEU A 151 18.22 13.01 -1.35
N ALA A 152 18.04 13.51 -0.11
CA ALA A 152 17.02 14.51 0.23
C ALA A 152 15.60 14.13 -0.20
N TRP A 153 15.33 12.82 -0.33
CA TRP A 153 14.02 12.32 -0.76
C TRP A 153 12.98 12.59 0.31
N THR A 154 11.82 13.08 -0.10
CA THR A 154 10.65 13.26 0.76
C THR A 154 9.42 12.79 0.00
N PRO A 155 8.58 11.91 0.59
CA PRO A 155 7.31 11.55 -0.02
C PRO A 155 6.39 12.78 -0.07
N LYS A 156 5.75 13.00 -1.21
CA LYS A 156 4.84 14.15 -1.45
C LYS A 156 3.41 13.71 -1.68
N GLU A 157 3.20 12.42 -1.93
CA GLU A 157 1.90 11.89 -2.25
C GLU A 157 1.10 11.57 -0.99
N ARG A 158 -0.18 11.29 -1.23
CA ARG A 158 -1.19 11.06 -0.20
C ARG A 158 -0.87 9.82 0.65
N SER A 159 -1.31 9.85 1.90
CA SER A 159 -1.19 8.66 2.76
C SER A 159 -2.17 7.57 2.33
N ILE A 160 -1.98 6.36 2.84
CA ILE A 160 -2.89 5.23 2.59
C ILE A 160 -4.33 5.54 3.01
N GLU A 161 -4.49 6.29 4.10
CA GLU A 161 -5.78 6.64 4.65
C GLU A 161 -6.52 7.69 3.79
N GLU A 162 -5.78 8.60 3.16
CA GLU A 162 -6.33 9.59 2.23
C GLU A 162 -6.69 8.96 0.88
N GLU A 163 -5.93 7.93 0.47
CA GLU A 163 -6.17 7.21 -0.78
C GLU A 163 -7.26 6.14 -0.65
N ALA A 164 -7.58 5.71 0.57
CA ALA A 164 -8.59 4.67 0.86
C ALA A 164 -9.94 4.91 0.15
N GLY A 165 -10.42 6.16 0.14
CA GLY A 165 -11.67 6.51 -0.54
C GLY A 165 -11.60 6.33 -2.06
N ARG A 166 -10.49 6.71 -2.70
CA ARG A 166 -10.28 6.54 -4.15
C ARG A 166 -10.15 5.07 -4.52
N ILE A 167 -9.43 4.29 -3.72
CA ILE A 167 -9.28 2.85 -3.91
C ILE A 167 -10.65 2.15 -3.83
N LEU A 168 -11.48 2.53 -2.85
CA LEU A 168 -12.83 1.99 -2.71
C LEU A 168 -13.69 2.28 -3.95
N GLU A 169 -13.68 3.52 -4.46
CA GLU A 169 -14.42 3.91 -5.66
C GLU A 169 -13.91 3.21 -6.93
N ALA A 170 -12.60 3.07 -7.06
CA ALA A 170 -11.99 2.37 -8.18
C ALA A 170 -12.39 0.88 -8.17
N GLU A 171 -12.38 0.22 -7.02
CA GLU A 171 -12.83 -1.17 -6.89
C GLU A 171 -14.34 -1.31 -7.09
N ARG A 172 -15.13 -0.34 -6.62
CA ARG A 172 -16.58 -0.33 -6.87
C ARG A 172 -16.88 -0.22 -8.35
N SER A 173 -16.20 0.68 -9.05
CA SER A 173 -16.32 0.86 -10.51
C SER A 173 -15.96 -0.43 -11.24
N ARG A 174 -14.84 -1.07 -10.87
CA ARG A 174 -14.42 -2.37 -11.44
C ARG A 174 -15.45 -3.47 -11.20
N LEU A 175 -16.02 -3.57 -10.01
CA LEU A 175 -17.09 -4.54 -9.69
C LEU A 175 -18.38 -4.31 -10.48
N GLN A 176 -18.65 -3.06 -10.89
CA GLN A 176 -19.76 -2.70 -11.76
C GLN A 176 -19.45 -2.85 -13.27
N GLY A 177 -18.24 -3.31 -13.63
CA GLY A 177 -17.80 -3.40 -15.02
C GLY A 177 -17.47 -2.05 -15.67
N LYS A 178 -17.33 -0.98 -14.89
CA LYS A 178 -16.92 0.35 -15.38
C LYS A 178 -15.40 0.50 -15.24
N THR A 179 -14.74 0.96 -16.29
CA THR A 179 -13.33 1.42 -16.17
C THR A 179 -13.31 2.63 -15.24
N PRO A 180 -12.51 2.64 -14.14
CA PRO A 180 -12.36 3.82 -13.31
C PRO A 180 -11.91 5.01 -14.16
N SER A 181 -12.58 6.15 -14.03
CA SER A 181 -12.12 7.38 -14.68
C SER A 181 -10.80 7.81 -14.05
N THR A 182 -9.76 7.91 -14.88
CA THR A 182 -8.44 8.49 -14.56
C THR A 182 -8.53 9.82 -13.82
#